data_AF-A0A929NN83-F1
#
_entry.id   AF-A0A929NN83-F1
#
_cell.length_a   1.000
_cell.length_b   1.000
_cell.length_c   1.000
_cell.angle_alpha   90.00
_cell.angle_beta   90.00
_cell.angle_gamma   90.00
#
_symmetry.space_group_name_H-M   'P 1'
#
loop_
_entity.id
_entity.type
_entity.pdbx_description
1 polymer ?
#
loop_
_entity_poly.entity_id
_entity_poly.type
_entity_poly.pdbx_seq_one_letter_code
_entity_poly.pdbx_strand_id
1 'polypeptide(L)'
;ERGYHLWLRGPSIVPPHPYMLADAKFLMTPMEAGLRCAGLTEFGGLDAPASKAPIELFKRRVRKLYPALTWESEDTWLGHRPSTIDSLPLIGPSPKAPGVVFAFGAQHLGLTMGPKTGRLVADLIGGKKPNIDMTPYNVGRFDN
;
A
#
# COMPACT_ATOMS: atom_id res chain seq x y z
N GLU A 1 -9.07 -0.44 5.33
CA GLU A 1 -7.81 0.25 5.68
C GLU A 1 -7.53 1.35 4.64
N ARG A 2 -7.00 2.51 5.04
CA ARG A 2 -6.53 3.55 4.12
C ARG A 2 -5.16 4.09 4.53
N GLY A 3 -4.37 4.47 3.53
CA GLY A 3 -3.03 5.03 3.70
C GLY A 3 -2.95 6.48 3.21
N TYR A 4 -2.09 7.27 3.83
CA TYR A 4 -1.87 8.68 3.48
C TYR A 4 -0.54 8.91 2.81
N HIS A 5 -0.52 9.92 1.96
CA HIS A 5 0.65 10.36 1.23
C HIS A 5 0.79 11.88 1.32
N LEU A 6 2.01 12.32 1.59
CA LEU A 6 2.45 13.69 1.49
C LEU A 6 3.62 13.76 0.51
N TRP A 7 3.50 14.59 -0.52
CA TRP A 7 4.57 14.89 -1.45
C TRP A 7 5.08 16.29 -1.19
N LEU A 8 6.37 16.44 -0.91
CA LEU A 8 7.04 17.74 -0.80
C LEU A 8 7.74 18.04 -2.14
N ARG A 9 7.31 19.10 -2.82
CA ARG A 9 7.83 19.54 -4.13
C ARG A 9 8.94 20.58 -3.95
N GLY A 10 9.98 20.51 -4.79
CA GLY A 10 11.15 21.38 -4.66
C GLY A 10 11.77 21.39 -3.25
N PRO A 11 11.97 20.23 -2.59
CA PRO A 11 12.57 20.21 -1.26
C PRO A 11 14.04 20.68 -1.32
N SER A 12 14.45 21.54 -0.39
CA SER A 12 15.84 22.05 -0.32
C SER A 12 16.85 20.98 0.07
N ILE A 13 16.39 19.87 0.67
CA ILE A 13 17.19 18.71 1.03
C ILE A 13 16.48 17.46 0.53
N VAL A 14 17.18 16.64 -0.25
CA VAL A 14 16.72 15.32 -0.68
C VAL A 14 17.68 14.27 -0.15
N PRO A 15 17.23 13.34 0.70
CA PRO A 15 18.06 12.23 1.13
C PRO A 15 18.50 11.37 -0.05
N PRO A 16 19.69 10.73 -0.02
CA PRO A 16 20.17 9.93 -1.15
C PRO A 16 19.42 8.60 -1.33
N HIS A 17 18.75 8.11 -0.28
CA HIS A 17 18.10 6.80 -0.25
C HIS A 17 16.76 6.86 0.47
N PRO A 18 15.81 5.94 0.17
CA PRO A 18 14.64 5.76 0.99
C PRO A 18 15.00 5.22 2.37
N TYR A 19 14.34 5.74 3.41
CA TYR A 19 14.48 5.20 4.76
C TYR A 19 13.19 5.34 5.56
N MET A 20 13.06 4.53 6.60
CA MET A 20 11.91 4.54 7.50
C MET A 20 12.25 5.32 8.77
N LEU A 21 11.37 6.25 9.18
CA LEU A 21 11.36 6.77 10.54
C LEU A 21 10.61 5.77 11.42
N ALA A 22 11.38 4.86 12.05
CA ALA A 22 10.82 3.72 12.77
C ALA A 22 9.94 4.11 13.97
N ASP A 23 10.21 5.23 14.63
CA ASP A 23 9.42 5.75 15.75
C ASP A 23 8.11 6.42 15.28
N ALA A 24 8.11 6.98 14.07
CA ALA A 24 6.95 7.63 13.47
C ALA A 24 6.16 6.72 12.50
N LYS A 25 6.67 5.51 12.23
CA LYS A 25 6.03 4.46 11.41
C LYS A 25 5.69 4.91 9.98
N PHE A 26 6.59 5.68 9.35
CA PHE A 26 6.46 6.02 7.93
C PHE A 26 7.81 6.05 7.21
N LEU A 27 7.76 5.92 5.89
CA LEU A 27 8.91 5.99 5.01
C LEU A 27 9.00 7.36 4.34
N MET A 28 10.24 7.84 4.20
CA MET A 28 10.60 8.95 3.34
C MET A 28 11.33 8.38 2.13
N THR A 29 10.76 8.62 0.95
CA THR A 29 11.28 8.10 -0.32
C THR A 29 11.59 9.29 -1.23
N PRO A 30 12.86 9.52 -1.57
CA PRO A 30 13.25 10.39 -2.67
C PRO A 30 12.65 9.87 -3.97
N MET A 31 11.91 10.71 -4.68
CA MET A 31 11.32 10.43 -5.98
C MET A 31 11.77 11.50 -6.97
N GLU A 32 11.69 11.21 -8.28
CA GLU A 32 12.05 12.18 -9.33
C GLU A 32 11.38 13.54 -9.12
N ALA A 33 10.11 13.53 -8.74
CA ALA A 33 9.32 14.74 -8.61
C ALA A 33 9.29 15.32 -7.17
N GLY A 34 10.18 14.89 -6.27
CA GLY A 34 10.34 15.43 -4.91
C GLY A 34 10.42 14.36 -3.82
N LEU A 35 10.14 14.75 -2.57
CA LEU A 35 10.25 13.85 -1.41
C LEU A 35 8.87 13.35 -0.98
N ARG A 36 8.66 12.04 -1.04
CA ARG A 36 7.38 11.41 -0.68
C ARG A 36 7.44 10.82 0.72
N CYS A 37 6.47 11.19 1.57
CA CYS A 37 6.23 10.60 2.88
C CYS A 37 4.98 9.72 2.83
N ALA A 38 5.09 8.47 3.28
CA ALA A 38 3.98 7.52 3.24
C ALA A 38 4.14 6.43 4.31
N GLY A 39 3.04 5.89 4.82
CA GLY A 39 3.08 4.67 5.66
C GLY A 39 1.99 4.59 6.70
N LEU A 40 1.50 5.73 7.21
CA LEU A 40 0.45 5.74 8.22
C LEU A 40 -0.83 5.09 7.72
N THR A 41 -1.48 4.38 8.63
CA THR A 41 -2.70 3.61 8.39
C THR A 41 -3.84 4.18 9.21
N GLU A 42 -5.02 4.26 8.60
CA GLU A 42 -6.27 4.59 9.29
C GLU A 42 -7.37 3.58 8.93
N PHE A 43 -8.23 3.27 9.91
CA PHE A 43 -9.46 2.50 9.74
C PHE A 43 -10.67 3.44 9.74
N GLY A 44 -10.87 4.16 8.64
CA GLY A 44 -11.88 5.22 8.53
C GLY A 44 -13.18 4.85 7.80
N GLY A 45 -13.33 3.64 7.27
CA GLY A 45 -14.44 3.32 6.34
C GLY A 45 -14.15 3.76 4.89
N LEU A 46 -15.09 3.49 3.97
CA LEU A 46 -14.93 3.79 2.54
C LEU A 46 -15.29 5.23 2.20
N ASP A 47 -16.40 5.74 2.76
CA ASP A 47 -16.96 7.05 2.40
C ASP A 47 -16.56 8.18 3.35
N ALA A 48 -15.82 7.87 4.43
CA ALA A 48 -15.43 8.89 5.39
C ALA A 48 -14.42 9.86 4.76
N PRO A 49 -14.49 11.16 5.08
CA PRO A 49 -13.55 12.14 4.59
C PRO A 49 -12.12 11.86 5.07
N ALA A 50 -11.14 12.44 4.38
CA ALA A 50 -9.73 12.37 4.74
C ALA A 50 -9.46 13.03 6.11
N SER A 51 -8.73 12.33 6.97
CA SER A 51 -8.24 12.86 8.24
C SER A 51 -7.01 13.75 8.00
N LYS A 52 -6.95 14.91 8.67
CA LYS A 52 -5.79 15.81 8.63
C LYS A 52 -4.59 15.30 9.46
N ALA A 53 -4.87 14.56 10.52
CA ALA A 53 -3.87 14.16 11.52
C ALA A 53 -2.67 13.38 10.96
N PRO A 54 -2.82 12.43 10.00
CA PRO A 54 -1.68 11.72 9.41
C PRO A 54 -0.71 12.65 8.65
N ILE A 55 -1.25 13.59 7.86
CA ILE A 55 -0.45 14.57 7.12
C ILE A 55 0.32 15.48 8.07
N GLU A 56 -0.33 15.98 9.11
CA GLU A 56 0.31 16.84 10.12
C GLU A 56 1.37 16.09 10.95
N LEU A 57 1.18 14.78 11.18
CA LEU A 57 2.21 13.93 11.76
C LEU A 57 3.43 13.80 10.84
N PHE A 58 3.25 13.59 9.53
CA PHE A 58 4.38 13.59 8.58
C PHE A 58 5.16 14.90 8.66
N LYS A 59 4.49 16.05 8.50
CA LYS A 59 5.15 17.37 8.52
C LYS A 59 5.93 17.61 9.82
N ARG A 60 5.31 17.32 10.96
CA ARG A 60 5.96 17.50 12.28
C ARG A 60 7.22 16.64 12.41
N ARG A 61 7.19 15.40 11.94
CA ARG A 61 8.32 14.46 12.04
C ARG A 61 9.42 14.76 11.04
N VAL A 62 9.05 15.15 9.82
CA VAL A 62 9.99 15.63 8.80
C VAL A 62 10.74 16.87 9.31
N ARG A 63 10.03 17.88 9.85
CA ARG A 63 10.68 19.08 10.42
C ARG A 63 11.55 18.76 11.64
N LYS A 64 11.18 17.77 12.45
CA LYS A 64 12.03 17.32 13.56
C LYS A 64 13.33 16.69 13.05
N LEU A 65 13.28 15.94 11.96
CA LEU A 65 14.45 15.28 11.37
C LEU A 65 15.32 16.26 10.58
N TYR A 66 14.70 17.17 9.82
CA TYR A 66 15.37 18.22 9.05
C TYR A 66 14.80 19.60 9.41
N PRO A 67 15.30 20.25 10.47
CA PRO A 67 14.79 21.53 10.93
C PRO A 67 14.88 22.66 9.90
N ALA A 68 15.87 22.60 9.01
CA ALA A 68 16.10 23.59 7.96
C ALA A 68 15.47 23.22 6.60
N LEU A 69 14.74 22.11 6.50
CA LEU A 69 14.11 21.70 5.25
C LEU A 69 12.99 22.68 4.87
N THR A 70 13.07 23.18 3.63
CA THR A 70 12.03 23.96 2.98
C THR A 70 11.56 23.23 1.73
N TRP A 71 10.38 23.59 1.22
CA TRP A 71 9.80 23.06 -0.02
C TRP A 71 8.87 24.12 -0.63
N GLU A 72 8.66 24.03 -1.94
CA GLU A 72 7.87 25.01 -2.71
C GLU A 72 6.37 24.79 -2.56
N SER A 73 5.94 23.53 -2.65
CA SER A 73 4.53 23.15 -2.55
C SER A 73 4.36 21.73 -2.03
N GLU A 74 3.13 21.38 -1.67
CA GLU A 74 2.78 20.06 -1.15
C GLU A 74 1.55 19.47 -1.85
N ASP A 75 1.62 18.19 -2.17
CA ASP A 75 0.46 17.42 -2.63
C ASP A 75 0.11 16.37 -1.59
N THR A 76 -1.18 16.17 -1.34
CA THR A 76 -1.65 15.13 -0.42
C THR A 76 -2.78 14.33 -1.02
N TRP A 77 -2.76 13.03 -0.78
CA TRP A 77 -3.88 12.15 -1.11
C TRP A 77 -3.93 10.97 -0.16
N LEU A 78 -5.02 10.23 -0.22
CA LEU A 78 -5.17 8.94 0.45
C LEU A 78 -5.45 7.84 -0.58
N GLY A 79 -5.16 6.59 -0.20
CA GLY A 79 -5.51 5.41 -0.98
C GLY A 79 -6.09 4.32 -0.10
N HIS A 80 -7.16 3.67 -0.57
CA HIS A 80 -7.71 2.49 0.09
C HIS A 80 -6.80 1.27 -0.16
N ARG A 81 -6.61 0.49 0.90
CA ARG A 81 -5.83 -0.74 0.84
C ARG A 81 -6.78 -1.93 0.98
N PRO A 82 -6.84 -2.83 -0.02
CA PRO A 82 -7.64 -4.03 0.09
C PRO A 82 -6.90 -4.99 1.02
N SER A 83 -7.30 -5.01 2.28
CA SER A 83 -6.66 -5.79 3.34
C SER A 83 -7.60 -6.87 3.84
N THR A 84 -7.06 -8.07 4.00
CA THR A 84 -7.73 -9.26 4.56
C THR A 84 -7.34 -9.42 6.03
N ILE A 85 -8.13 -10.18 6.79
CA ILE A 85 -7.96 -10.34 8.24
C ILE A 85 -6.65 -11.07 8.64
N ASP A 86 -6.11 -11.90 7.75
CA ASP A 86 -4.91 -12.71 7.97
C ASP A 86 -3.68 -12.18 7.23
N SER A 87 -3.80 -11.00 6.62
CA SER A 87 -2.76 -10.38 5.82
C SER A 87 -2.33 -11.11 4.54
N LEU A 88 -3.06 -12.12 4.09
CA LEU A 88 -2.77 -12.83 2.83
C LEU A 88 -3.76 -12.44 1.73
N PRO A 89 -3.34 -12.36 0.45
CA PRO A 89 -4.28 -12.09 -0.64
C PRO A 89 -5.26 -13.27 -0.81
N LEU A 90 -6.38 -12.99 -1.45
CA LEU A 90 -7.36 -13.98 -1.91
C LEU A 90 -7.14 -14.18 -3.40
N ILE A 91 -6.64 -15.36 -3.77
CA ILE A 91 -6.30 -15.73 -5.14
C ILE A 91 -6.87 -17.12 -5.44
N GLY A 92 -7.83 -17.20 -6.35
CA GLY A 92 -8.45 -18.47 -6.70
C GLY A 92 -9.80 -18.34 -7.41
N PRO A 93 -10.37 -19.46 -7.90
CA PRO A 93 -11.67 -19.47 -8.54
C PRO A 93 -12.78 -19.11 -7.54
N SER A 94 -13.81 -18.39 -7.99
CA SER A 94 -14.99 -18.10 -7.19
C SER A 94 -15.77 -19.39 -6.87
N PRO A 95 -16.17 -19.63 -5.61
CA PRO A 95 -16.99 -20.78 -5.25
C PRO A 95 -18.44 -20.65 -5.75
N LYS A 96 -18.87 -19.44 -6.12
CA LYS A 96 -20.28 -19.12 -6.47
C LYS A 96 -20.50 -18.81 -7.95
N ALA A 97 -19.44 -18.52 -8.71
CA ALA A 97 -19.55 -18.06 -10.09
C ALA A 97 -18.50 -18.75 -10.99
N PRO A 98 -18.90 -19.71 -11.84
CA PRO A 98 -18.01 -20.34 -12.80
C PRO A 98 -17.32 -19.31 -13.71
N GLY A 99 -16.03 -19.50 -13.99
CA GLY A 99 -15.26 -18.61 -14.86
C GLY A 99 -14.79 -17.30 -14.21
N VAL A 100 -15.12 -17.05 -12.93
CA VAL A 100 -14.62 -15.89 -12.18
C VAL A 100 -13.42 -16.28 -11.32
N VAL A 101 -12.36 -15.48 -11.37
CA VAL A 101 -11.15 -15.63 -10.53
C VAL A 101 -10.98 -14.38 -9.66
N PHE A 102 -10.74 -14.58 -8.38
CA PHE A 102 -10.40 -13.52 -7.44
C PHE A 102 -8.88 -13.33 -7.38
N ALA A 103 -8.45 -12.07 -7.25
CA ALA A 103 -7.04 -11.68 -7.15
C ALA A 103 -6.91 -10.32 -6.45
N PHE A 104 -7.33 -10.25 -5.18
CA PHE A 104 -7.30 -9.03 -4.38
C PHE A 104 -6.73 -9.28 -2.99
N GLY A 105 -6.65 -8.26 -2.14
CA GLY A 105 -6.18 -8.42 -0.76
C GLY A 105 -4.67 -8.20 -0.56
N ALA A 106 -3.98 -7.59 -1.52
CA ALA A 106 -2.53 -7.35 -1.45
C ALA A 106 -2.11 -6.17 -0.54
N GLN A 107 -3.06 -5.54 0.17
CA GLN A 107 -2.81 -4.44 1.09
C GLN A 107 -1.95 -3.31 0.47
N HIS A 108 -0.90 -2.88 1.17
CA HIS A 108 0.10 -1.92 0.71
C HIS A 108 1.23 -2.56 -0.13
N LEU A 109 1.22 -3.88 -0.32
CA LEU A 109 2.23 -4.63 -1.08
C LEU A 109 1.80 -4.92 -2.52
N GLY A 110 0.67 -4.36 -2.98
CA GLY A 110 0.11 -4.61 -4.31
C GLY A 110 1.09 -4.38 -5.46
N LEU A 111 1.92 -3.34 -5.40
CA LEU A 111 2.92 -3.07 -6.44
C LEU A 111 4.00 -4.16 -6.50
N THR A 112 4.46 -4.64 -5.34
CA THR A 112 5.48 -5.70 -5.23
C THR A 112 4.91 -7.06 -5.62
N MET A 113 3.69 -7.37 -5.18
CA MET A 113 3.06 -8.67 -5.40
C MET A 113 2.41 -8.81 -6.78
N GLY A 114 2.01 -7.71 -7.41
CA GLY A 114 1.25 -7.66 -8.66
C GLY A 114 1.79 -8.57 -9.77
N PRO A 115 3.09 -8.52 -10.12
CA PRO A 115 3.65 -9.37 -11.17
C PRO A 115 3.49 -10.87 -10.89
N LYS A 116 3.75 -11.31 -9.64
CA LYS A 116 3.58 -12.72 -9.28
C LYS A 116 2.10 -13.11 -9.24
N THR A 117 1.24 -12.27 -8.69
CA THR A 117 -0.22 -12.49 -8.69
C THR A 117 -0.75 -12.65 -10.11
N GLY A 118 -0.34 -11.78 -11.06
CA GLY A 118 -0.74 -11.88 -12.46
C GLY A 118 -0.33 -13.21 -13.10
N ARG A 119 0.88 -13.70 -12.81
CA ARG A 119 1.32 -15.02 -13.27
C ARG A 119 0.46 -16.16 -12.70
N LEU A 120 0.18 -16.12 -11.40
CA LEU A 120 -0.66 -17.13 -10.74
C LEU A 120 -2.07 -17.16 -11.34
N VAL A 121 -2.67 -15.98 -11.56
CA VAL A 121 -3.99 -15.86 -12.19
C VAL A 121 -3.98 -16.40 -13.62
N ALA A 122 -2.95 -16.09 -14.41
CA ALA A 122 -2.83 -16.61 -15.77
C ALA A 122 -2.70 -18.14 -15.79
N ASP A 123 -1.94 -18.73 -14.86
CA ASP A 123 -1.81 -20.18 -14.74
C ASP A 123 -3.18 -20.81 -14.36
N LEU A 124 -3.90 -20.24 -13.38
CA LEU A 124 -5.24 -20.70 -12.98
C LEU A 124 -6.24 -20.66 -14.13
N ILE A 125 -6.30 -19.56 -14.88
CA ILE A 125 -7.21 -19.40 -16.04
C ILE A 125 -6.83 -20.38 -17.15
N GLY A 126 -5.54 -20.61 -17.37
CA GLY A 126 -5.03 -21.55 -18.37
C GLY A 126 -5.10 -23.02 -17.97
N GLY A 127 -5.68 -23.37 -16.82
CA GLY A 127 -5.73 -24.75 -16.32
C GLY A 127 -4.36 -25.33 -15.93
N LYS A 128 -3.36 -24.47 -15.72
CA LYS A 128 -2.00 -24.87 -15.32
C LYS A 128 -1.90 -24.86 -13.80
N LYS A 129 -1.26 -25.89 -13.23
CA LYS A 129 -0.97 -25.93 -11.80
C LYS A 129 0.12 -24.89 -11.47
N PRO A 130 -0.13 -23.93 -10.56
CA PRO A 130 0.90 -23.01 -10.10
C PRO A 130 2.07 -23.74 -9.43
N ASN A 131 3.26 -23.13 -9.50
CA ASN A 131 4.48 -23.70 -8.92
C ASN A 131 4.66 -23.46 -7.42
N ILE A 132 3.59 -23.11 -6.72
CA ILE A 132 3.54 -22.84 -5.27
C ILE A 132 2.29 -23.51 -4.69
N ASP A 133 2.28 -23.73 -3.37
CA ASP A 133 1.06 -24.12 -2.67
C ASP A 133 0.06 -22.94 -2.66
N MET A 134 -1.12 -23.17 -3.22
CA MET A 134 -2.19 -22.16 -3.31
C MET A 134 -3.14 -22.21 -2.12
N THR A 135 -3.02 -23.21 -1.23
CA THR A 135 -3.91 -23.41 -0.07
C THR A 135 -4.05 -22.15 0.80
N PRO A 136 -2.95 -21.43 1.15
CA PRO A 136 -3.05 -20.22 1.98
C PRO A 136 -3.80 -19.06 1.31
N TYR A 137 -3.90 -19.05 -0.03
CA TYR A 137 -4.54 -17.98 -0.79
C TYR A 137 -5.99 -18.29 -1.18
N ASN A 138 -6.49 -19.48 -0.79
CA ASN A 138 -7.83 -19.94 -1.11
C ASN A 138 -8.88 -18.88 -0.72
N VAL A 139 -9.82 -18.62 -1.64
CA VAL A 139 -10.87 -17.62 -1.48
C VAL A 139 -11.91 -17.99 -0.41
N GLY A 140 -12.12 -19.28 -0.17
CA GLY A 140 -13.09 -19.81 0.80
C GLY A 140 -12.49 -20.08 2.18
N ARG A 141 -11.24 -19.65 2.45
CA ARG A 141 -10.56 -19.98 3.72
C ARG A 141 -11.15 -19.33 4.97
N PHE A 142 -12.13 -18.44 4.80
CA PHE A 142 -12.87 -17.79 5.89
C PHE A 142 -14.33 -18.27 6.00
N ASP A 143 -14.76 -19.16 5.11
CA ASP A 143 -16.11 -19.72 5.10
C ASP A 143 -16.11 -20.98 6.00
N ASN A 144 -16.12 -20.78 7.33
CA ASN A 144 -16.47 -21.81 8.32
C ASN A 144 -17.93 -21.61 8.77
#